data_AF-A0A2D6NXJ9-F1
#
_entry.id   AF-A0A2D6NXJ9-F1
#
_cell.length_a   1.000
_cell.length_b   1.000
_cell.length_c   1.000
_cell.angle_alpha   90.00
_cell.angle_beta   90.00
_cell.angle_gamma   90.00
#
_symmetry.space_group_name_H-M   'P 1'
#
loop_
_entity.id
_entity.type
_entity.pdbx_description
1 polymer ?
#
loop_
_entity_poly.entity_id
_entity_poly.type
_entity_poly.pdbx_seq_one_letter_code
_entity_poly.pdbx_strand_id
1 'polypeptide(L)'
;MKINTLKLVPEDWIIKDLGKNIELCYKATKGKGPKPFIFPKYIQIDEKFIEGIGLFLGDSDLNRKEKNHITYCSKDKDIANHALNFLKKYFFIDLKDITFTVQYRQENKGLKEEWSDYLDIPKEKILTRFSDRHGNECIHIQVNGAVFRKMFEIIIENLLKMDFMGNPLLRRSILRGLFAAEGNIGIDYKEKKDYVSQITFDLHRKETHIEKIITSCLDVEDVRHKVVNRENRNSKEIIIFNWNNYKKFWEIRLFDLCQRKKNKFLDIMHNLKVSCFLEDGYRKELFNQQKLKQKEIAKMINSWQGNVSKTLKGELGIVMEGFCKLNKRVNYPNPLDKLIKINIGSLTTLENNEENKQFIEYLYRVKSNQ
;
A
#
# COMPACT_ATOMS: atom_id res chain seq x y z
N MET A 1 -6.85 21.65 0.40
CA MET A 1 -6.24 22.22 1.63
C MET A 1 -4.84 22.71 1.28
N LYS A 2 -4.30 23.75 1.93
CA LYS A 2 -2.96 24.30 1.61
C LYS A 2 -2.21 24.65 2.89
N ILE A 3 -0.90 24.40 2.90
CA ILE A 3 0.03 24.90 3.93
C ILE A 3 0.67 26.18 3.40
N ASN A 4 0.66 27.23 4.21
CA ASN A 4 1.42 28.45 3.93
C ASN A 4 2.77 28.35 4.65
N THR A 5 3.82 28.00 3.91
CA THR A 5 5.17 27.75 4.46
C THR A 5 5.71 28.99 5.17
N LEU A 6 5.39 30.20 4.68
CA LEU A 6 5.84 31.46 5.28
C LEU A 6 5.34 31.63 6.72
N LYS A 7 4.12 31.16 7.02
CA LYS A 7 3.54 31.21 8.37
C LYS A 7 4.15 30.19 9.35
N LEU A 8 4.95 29.25 8.83
CA LEU A 8 5.58 28.19 9.63
C LEU A 8 7.06 28.48 9.91
N VAL A 9 7.64 29.51 9.29
CA VAL A 9 9.06 29.81 9.47
C VAL A 9 9.31 30.36 10.88
N PRO A 10 10.29 29.82 11.62
CA PRO A 10 10.70 30.39 12.91
C PRO A 10 11.16 31.85 12.81
N GLU A 11 10.87 32.67 13.82
CA GLU A 11 11.19 34.10 13.85
C GLU A 11 12.70 34.41 13.82
N ASP A 12 13.51 33.45 14.27
CA ASP A 12 14.97 33.55 14.30
C ASP A 12 15.62 33.25 12.94
N TRP A 13 14.85 32.97 11.89
CA TRP A 13 15.37 32.68 10.56
C TRP A 13 15.32 33.90 9.64
N ILE A 14 16.15 33.88 8.60
CA ILE A 14 16.15 34.88 7.54
C ILE A 14 15.28 34.35 6.41
N ILE A 15 14.37 35.20 5.93
CA ILE A 15 13.43 34.89 4.86
C ILE A 15 13.68 35.86 3.72
N LYS A 16 13.89 35.33 2.52
CA LYS A 16 13.90 36.12 1.28
C LYS A 16 12.75 35.66 0.40
N ASP A 17 11.81 36.58 0.13
CA ASP A 17 10.69 36.31 -0.77
C ASP A 17 11.16 36.30 -2.23
N LEU A 18 10.91 35.20 -2.93
CA LEU A 18 11.23 35.00 -4.34
C LEU A 18 9.94 34.86 -5.18
N GLY A 19 8.84 35.45 -4.71
CA GLY A 19 7.53 35.42 -5.35
C GLY A 19 6.74 34.15 -4.99
N LYS A 20 6.81 33.13 -5.86
CA LYS A 20 6.14 31.83 -5.61
C LYS A 20 6.87 30.96 -4.58
N ASN A 21 8.13 31.29 -4.32
CA ASN A 21 9.03 30.56 -3.44
C ASN A 21 9.55 31.47 -2.34
N ILE A 22 10.08 30.85 -1.28
CA ILE A 22 10.80 31.52 -0.21
C ILE A 22 12.17 30.85 -0.06
N GLU A 23 13.21 31.66 0.10
CA GLU A 23 14.54 31.18 0.47
C GLU A 23 14.73 31.37 1.97
N LEU A 24 15.16 30.31 2.65
CA LEU A 24 15.30 30.24 4.09
C LEU A 24 16.74 29.93 4.49
N CYS A 25 17.26 30.64 5.49
CA CYS A 25 18.52 30.29 6.15
C CYS A 25 18.50 30.66 7.64
N TYR A 26 19.34 30.01 8.44
CA TYR A 26 19.52 30.43 9.84
C TYR A 26 20.29 31.75 9.90
N LYS A 27 20.00 32.57 10.91
CA LYS A 27 20.86 33.69 11.28
C LYS A 27 22.24 33.15 11.65
N ALA A 28 23.28 33.55 10.91
CA ALA A 28 24.64 33.11 11.19
C ALA A 28 25.10 33.67 12.54
N THR A 29 25.51 32.81 13.46
CA THR A 29 26.08 33.25 14.75
C THR A 29 27.59 33.49 14.64
N LYS A 30 28.33 32.69 13.85
CA LYS A 30 29.74 32.91 13.44
C LYS A 30 30.06 32.16 12.11
N GLY A 31 30.94 32.70 11.26
CA GLY A 31 31.48 32.03 10.06
C GLY A 31 30.65 32.17 8.77
N LYS A 32 30.96 31.36 7.74
CA LYS A 32 30.16 31.29 6.49
C LYS A 32 28.74 30.89 6.87
N GLY A 33 27.77 31.74 6.51
CA GLY A 33 26.36 31.51 6.82
C GLY A 33 25.87 30.14 6.30
N PRO A 34 24.86 29.54 6.96
CA PRO A 34 24.37 28.23 6.57
C PRO A 34 23.80 28.26 5.15
N LYS A 35 24.00 27.15 4.41
CA LYS A 35 23.48 27.00 3.05
C LYS A 35 21.97 27.27 3.05
N PRO A 36 21.48 28.26 2.28
CA PRO A 36 20.05 28.52 2.20
C PRO A 36 19.32 27.35 1.53
N PHE A 37 18.02 27.27 1.77
CA PHE A 37 17.16 26.27 1.16
C PHE A 37 15.90 26.93 0.59
N ILE A 38 15.49 26.53 -0.61
CA ILE A 38 14.33 27.09 -1.29
C ILE A 38 13.11 26.20 -1.01
N PHE A 39 12.01 26.83 -0.65
CA PHE A 39 10.72 26.18 -0.43
C PHE A 39 9.62 26.87 -1.25
N PRO A 40 8.58 26.13 -1.66
CA PRO A 40 7.36 26.77 -2.14
C PRO A 40 6.69 27.57 -1.02
N LYS A 41 6.13 28.74 -1.36
CA LYS A 41 5.36 29.56 -0.43
C LYS A 41 4.07 28.87 0.01
N TYR A 42 3.49 28.07 -0.89
CA TYR A 42 2.27 27.30 -0.64
C TYR A 42 2.46 25.84 -1.07
N ILE A 43 2.14 24.92 -0.18
CA ILE A 43 2.11 23.48 -0.47
C ILE A 43 0.66 23.04 -0.57
N GLN A 44 0.27 22.49 -1.71
CA GLN A 44 -1.06 21.90 -1.90
C GLN A 44 -1.11 20.55 -1.18
N ILE A 45 -2.11 20.38 -0.31
CA ILE A 45 -2.38 19.10 0.33
C ILE A 45 -3.43 18.36 -0.51
N ASP A 46 -2.97 17.33 -1.19
CA ASP A 46 -3.74 16.35 -1.96
C ASP A 46 -3.37 14.92 -1.51
N GLU A 47 -3.99 13.90 -2.10
CA GLU A 47 -3.76 12.49 -1.74
C GLU A 47 -2.28 12.08 -1.86
N LYS A 48 -1.62 12.49 -2.94
CA LYS A 48 -0.21 12.16 -3.19
C LYS A 48 0.72 12.84 -2.19
N PHE A 49 0.41 14.07 -1.76
CA PHE A 49 1.15 14.71 -0.68
C PHE A 49 1.05 13.91 0.62
N ILE A 50 -0.17 13.49 0.98
CA ILE A 50 -0.39 12.75 2.22
C ILE A 50 0.24 11.34 2.17
N GLU A 51 0.19 10.65 1.03
CA GLU A 51 0.91 9.39 0.81
C GLU A 51 2.42 9.56 1.06
N GLY A 52 3.01 10.61 0.49
CA GLY A 52 4.42 10.94 0.71
C GLY A 52 4.75 11.24 2.17
N ILE A 53 3.90 11.97 2.88
CA ILE A 53 4.07 12.18 4.33
C ILE A 53 4.01 10.84 5.08
N GLY A 54 3.07 9.96 4.75
CA GLY A 54 2.95 8.64 5.36
C GLY A 54 4.20 7.78 5.14
N LEU A 55 4.78 7.81 3.94
CA LEU A 55 6.05 7.12 3.65
C LEU A 55 7.20 7.63 4.52
N PHE A 56 7.36 8.95 4.61
CA PHE A 56 8.44 9.54 5.40
C PHE A 56 8.22 9.34 6.90
N LEU A 57 6.98 9.35 7.39
CA LEU A 57 6.71 9.04 8.79
C LEU A 57 7.17 7.62 9.17
N GLY A 58 6.97 6.63 8.31
CA GLY A 58 7.44 5.26 8.54
C GLY A 58 8.95 5.10 8.31
N ASP A 59 9.38 5.18 7.05
CA ASP A 59 10.69 4.65 6.62
C ASP A 59 11.86 5.66 6.69
N SER A 60 11.64 6.88 7.20
CA SER A 60 12.69 7.89 7.27
C SER A 60 13.36 7.97 8.65
N ASP A 61 14.49 8.66 8.70
CA ASP A 61 15.19 8.95 9.95
C ASP A 61 14.62 10.14 10.73
N LEU A 62 13.30 10.40 10.64
CA LEU A 62 12.62 11.47 11.38
C LEU A 62 12.82 11.38 12.90
N ASN A 63 12.96 10.18 13.44
CA ASN A 63 13.20 9.98 14.88
C ASN A 63 14.63 10.33 15.35
N ARG A 64 15.57 10.55 14.43
CA ARG A 64 16.99 10.86 14.72
C ARG A 64 17.26 12.36 14.66
N LYS A 65 16.87 13.07 15.72
CA LYS A 65 16.94 14.54 15.81
C LYS A 65 18.35 15.13 15.68
N GLU A 66 19.38 14.32 15.91
CA GLU A 66 20.79 14.71 15.77
C GLU A 66 21.23 14.91 14.30
N LYS A 67 20.43 14.46 13.33
CA LYS A 67 20.78 14.54 11.93
C LYS A 67 20.37 15.87 11.29
N ASN A 68 21.27 16.39 10.46
CA ASN A 68 21.06 17.60 9.64
C ASN A 68 20.57 17.28 8.21
N HIS A 69 20.07 16.08 7.98
CA HIS A 69 19.55 15.62 6.70
C HIS A 69 18.32 14.75 6.93
N ILE A 70 17.53 14.54 5.88
CA ILE A 70 16.49 13.53 5.85
C ILE A 70 16.95 12.43 4.92
N THR A 71 16.92 11.19 5.40
CA THR A 71 17.17 10.02 4.56
C THR A 71 15.93 9.15 4.52
N TYR A 72 15.49 8.84 3.32
CA TYR A 72 14.48 7.82 3.03
C TYR A 72 15.17 6.58 2.45
N CYS A 73 14.75 5.39 2.83
CA CYS A 73 15.30 4.13 2.32
C CYS A 73 14.20 3.21 1.82
N SER A 74 14.37 2.61 0.64
CA SER A 74 13.45 1.59 0.15
C SER A 74 14.14 0.56 -0.74
N LYS A 75 13.69 -0.68 -0.65
CA LYS A 75 14.01 -1.76 -1.61
C LYS A 75 13.05 -1.82 -2.80
N ASP A 76 11.89 -1.20 -2.66
CA ASP A 76 10.81 -1.21 -3.65
C ASP A 76 10.96 0.03 -4.55
N LYS A 77 11.24 -0.17 -5.84
CA LYS A 77 11.60 0.91 -6.77
C LYS A 77 10.48 1.91 -7.02
N ASP A 78 9.26 1.42 -7.13
CA ASP A 78 8.03 2.21 -7.23
C ASP A 78 7.87 3.16 -6.04
N ILE A 79 8.18 2.67 -4.84
CA ILE A 79 8.16 3.45 -3.61
C ILE A 79 9.28 4.50 -3.58
N ALA A 80 10.50 4.13 -3.97
CA ALA A 80 11.60 5.08 -4.08
C ALA A 80 11.30 6.21 -5.11
N ASN A 81 10.70 5.85 -6.24
CA ASN A 81 10.27 6.81 -7.26
C ASN A 81 9.17 7.74 -6.72
N HIS A 82 8.21 7.20 -5.97
CA HIS A 82 7.18 8.01 -5.32
C HIS A 82 7.80 9.00 -4.32
N ALA A 83 8.74 8.55 -3.47
CA ALA A 83 9.44 9.42 -2.52
C ALA A 83 10.24 10.53 -3.23
N LEU A 84 10.96 10.22 -4.31
CA LEU A 84 11.69 11.21 -5.12
C LEU A 84 10.73 12.24 -5.75
N ASN A 85 9.65 11.78 -6.36
CA ASN A 85 8.65 12.65 -6.97
C ASN A 85 7.93 13.53 -5.95
N PHE A 86 7.67 13.01 -4.75
CA PHE A 86 7.13 13.79 -3.65
C PHE A 86 8.05 14.95 -3.27
N LEU A 87 9.35 14.70 -3.09
CA LEU A 87 10.34 15.74 -2.80
C LEU A 87 10.42 16.78 -3.93
N LYS A 88 10.56 16.34 -5.19
CA LYS A 88 10.64 17.24 -6.35
C LYS A 88 9.37 18.08 -6.52
N LYS A 89 8.19 17.47 -6.43
CA LYS A 89 6.92 18.12 -6.73
C LYS A 89 6.46 19.07 -5.63
N TYR A 90 6.52 18.65 -4.36
CA TYR A 90 5.91 19.40 -3.26
C TYR A 90 6.90 20.30 -2.51
N PHE A 91 8.21 20.05 -2.65
CA PHE A 91 9.24 20.84 -1.96
C PHE A 91 10.25 21.46 -2.93
N PHE A 92 10.08 21.26 -4.24
CA PHE A 92 10.96 21.80 -5.29
C PHE A 92 12.44 21.44 -5.06
N ILE A 93 12.70 20.22 -4.59
CA ILE A 93 14.07 19.73 -4.35
C ILE A 93 14.72 19.38 -5.68
N ASP A 94 15.80 20.07 -6.00
CA ASP A 94 16.63 19.75 -7.17
C ASP A 94 17.46 18.49 -6.94
N LEU A 95 17.73 17.72 -8.00
CA LEU A 95 18.59 16.54 -7.95
C LEU A 95 20.01 16.83 -7.44
N LYS A 96 20.48 18.08 -7.52
CA LYS A 96 21.79 18.50 -6.99
C LYS A 96 21.84 18.50 -5.46
N ASP A 97 20.68 18.63 -4.80
CA ASP A 97 20.55 18.68 -3.35
C ASP A 97 20.24 17.29 -2.74
N ILE A 98 20.12 16.27 -3.59
CA ILE A 98 19.84 14.89 -3.22
C ILE A 98 21.10 14.04 -3.44
N THR A 99 21.44 13.22 -2.44
CA THR A 99 22.43 12.17 -2.56
C THR A 99 21.71 10.82 -2.67
N PHE A 100 22.07 10.05 -3.69
CA PHE A 100 21.55 8.70 -3.92
C PHE A 100 22.62 7.68 -3.56
N THR A 101 22.30 6.75 -2.67
CA THR A 101 23.22 5.65 -2.31
C THR A 101 22.49 4.33 -2.37
N VAL A 102 22.91 3.43 -3.27
CA VAL A 102 22.42 2.06 -3.30
C VAL A 102 23.26 1.22 -2.36
N GLN A 103 22.62 0.63 -1.36
CA GLN A 103 23.24 -0.34 -0.48
C GLN A 103 22.99 -1.76 -0.99
N TYR A 104 24.04 -2.57 -1.01
CA TYR A 104 23.99 -3.94 -1.52
C TYR A 104 24.80 -4.88 -0.63
N ARG A 105 24.40 -6.15 -0.60
CA ARG A 105 25.15 -7.22 0.08
C ARG A 105 25.90 -8.14 -0.89
N GLN A 106 25.33 -8.36 -2.07
CA GLN A 106 25.99 -9.08 -3.15
C GLN A 106 26.20 -8.10 -4.31
N GLU A 107 27.41 -8.05 -4.84
CA GLU A 107 27.74 -7.15 -5.94
C GLU A 107 26.96 -7.56 -7.20
N ASN A 108 26.18 -6.62 -7.74
CA ASN A 108 25.43 -6.81 -8.96
C ASN A 108 25.95 -5.82 -10.02
N LYS A 109 26.50 -6.36 -11.11
CA LYS A 109 26.95 -5.56 -12.25
C LYS A 109 25.71 -5.04 -12.98
N GLY A 110 25.49 -3.73 -12.97
CA GLY A 110 24.31 -3.09 -13.58
C GLY A 110 23.37 -2.42 -12.57
N LEU A 111 23.68 -2.48 -11.27
CA LEU A 111 22.83 -1.92 -10.21
C LEU A 111 22.52 -0.44 -10.40
N LYS A 112 23.55 0.34 -10.74
CA LYS A 112 23.40 1.79 -10.89
C LYS A 112 22.55 2.09 -12.12
N GLU A 113 22.74 1.37 -13.21
CA GLU A 113 21.94 1.45 -14.43
C GLU A 113 20.47 1.16 -14.12
N GLU A 114 20.19 0.06 -13.41
CA GLU A 114 18.81 -0.35 -13.10
C GLU A 114 18.05 0.67 -12.23
N TRP A 115 18.73 1.36 -11.32
CA TRP A 115 18.16 2.45 -10.52
C TRP A 115 18.08 3.77 -11.28
N SER A 116 19.12 4.08 -12.07
CA SER A 116 19.20 5.25 -12.95
C SER A 116 18.00 5.27 -13.91
N ASP A 117 17.76 4.16 -14.60
CA ASP A 117 16.68 4.03 -15.58
C ASP A 117 15.30 4.12 -14.92
N TYR A 118 15.12 3.47 -13.77
CA TYR A 118 13.82 3.46 -13.10
C TYR A 118 13.46 4.81 -12.46
N LEU A 119 14.44 5.50 -11.87
CA LEU A 119 14.21 6.78 -11.19
C LEU A 119 14.37 8.00 -12.11
N ASP A 120 14.78 7.79 -13.36
CA ASP A 120 15.09 8.85 -14.32
C ASP A 120 16.12 9.85 -13.74
N ILE A 121 17.24 9.32 -13.24
CA ILE A 121 18.35 10.09 -12.68
C ILE A 121 19.67 9.69 -13.32
N PRO A 122 20.65 10.60 -13.46
CA PRO A 122 21.93 10.24 -14.05
C PRO A 122 22.70 9.20 -13.19
N LYS A 123 23.21 8.15 -13.84
CA LYS A 123 23.95 7.05 -13.20
C LYS A 123 25.10 7.53 -12.31
N GLU A 124 25.80 8.59 -12.71
CA GLU A 124 26.92 9.19 -11.98
C GLU A 124 26.52 9.83 -10.65
N LYS A 125 25.24 10.14 -10.44
CA LYS A 125 24.71 10.62 -9.15
C LYS A 125 24.51 9.50 -8.13
N ILE A 126 24.53 8.25 -8.57
CA ILE A 126 24.28 7.08 -7.72
C ILE A 126 25.61 6.57 -7.15
N LEU A 127 25.73 6.65 -5.83
CA LEU A 127 26.81 6.00 -5.09
C LEU A 127 26.41 4.56 -4.76
N THR A 128 27.38 3.66 -4.66
CA THR A 128 27.16 2.26 -4.25
C THR A 128 27.95 1.99 -2.98
N ARG A 129 27.34 1.29 -2.03
CA ARG A 129 27.98 0.95 -0.76
C ARG A 129 27.64 -0.47 -0.33
N PHE A 130 28.66 -1.27 -0.08
CA PHE A 130 28.48 -2.58 0.54
C PHE A 130 27.93 -2.45 1.97
N SER A 131 26.96 -3.28 2.35
CA SER A 131 26.38 -3.29 3.68
C SER A 131 25.85 -4.68 4.07
N ASP A 132 26.48 -5.29 5.08
CA ASP A 132 26.03 -6.57 5.66
C ASP A 132 24.71 -6.47 6.43
N ARG A 133 24.27 -5.24 6.75
CA ARG A 133 23.05 -5.01 7.55
C ARG A 133 21.78 -5.17 6.74
N HIS A 134 21.84 -4.98 5.42
CA HIS A 134 20.67 -5.06 4.56
C HIS A 134 20.59 -6.46 3.93
N GLY A 135 19.48 -7.16 4.19
CA GLY A 135 19.24 -8.48 3.60
C GLY A 135 19.00 -8.42 2.09
N ASN A 136 18.46 -7.30 1.61
CA ASN A 136 18.20 -7.02 0.20
C ASN A 136 18.83 -5.68 -0.17
N GLU A 137 19.09 -5.50 -1.46
CA GLU A 137 19.41 -4.22 -2.06
C GLU A 137 18.36 -3.15 -1.74
N CYS A 138 18.81 -1.93 -1.45
CA CYS A 138 17.92 -0.79 -1.24
C CYS A 138 18.60 0.53 -1.65
N ILE A 139 17.80 1.51 -2.07
CA ILE A 139 18.28 2.86 -2.33
C ILE A 139 17.97 3.79 -1.16
N HIS A 140 18.96 4.60 -0.81
CA HIS A 140 18.84 5.72 0.10
C HIS A 140 18.73 7.00 -0.71
N ILE A 141 17.66 7.76 -0.47
CA ILE A 141 17.42 9.10 -1.00
C ILE A 141 17.64 10.08 0.15
N GLN A 142 18.72 10.83 0.10
CA GLN A 142 19.10 11.75 1.17
C GLN A 142 19.05 13.20 0.71
N VAL A 143 18.22 14.02 1.37
CA VAL A 143 18.21 15.47 1.17
C VAL A 143 19.11 16.13 2.19
N ASN A 144 20.19 16.76 1.72
CA ASN A 144 21.17 17.40 2.59
C ASN A 144 20.72 18.81 2.96
N GLY A 145 20.62 19.11 4.26
CA GLY A 145 20.40 20.48 4.73
C GLY A 145 19.61 20.54 6.03
N ALA A 146 20.21 21.15 7.06
CA ALA A 146 19.55 21.35 8.35
C ALA A 146 18.29 22.24 8.23
N VAL A 147 18.30 23.22 7.32
CA VAL A 147 17.14 24.07 7.03
C VAL A 147 15.99 23.20 6.48
N PHE A 148 16.29 22.32 5.52
CA PHE A 148 15.29 21.45 4.93
C PHE A 148 14.66 20.53 5.98
N ARG A 149 15.52 19.85 6.74
CA ARG A 149 15.13 18.93 7.80
C ARG A 149 14.13 19.56 8.78
N LYS A 150 14.48 20.71 9.37
CA LYS A 150 13.64 21.37 10.37
C LYS A 150 12.33 21.87 9.78
N MET A 151 12.34 22.45 8.58
CA MET A 151 11.11 22.89 7.94
C MET A 151 10.19 21.72 7.61
N PHE A 152 10.74 20.59 7.16
CA PHE A 152 9.96 19.40 6.88
C PHE A 152 9.29 18.84 8.15
N GLU A 153 10.02 18.82 9.28
CA GLU A 153 9.47 18.47 10.60
C GLU A 153 8.33 19.42 11.01
N ILE A 154 8.52 20.74 10.90
CA ILE A 154 7.48 21.75 11.22
C ILE A 154 6.24 21.56 10.32
N ILE A 155 6.44 21.27 9.03
CA ILE A 155 5.35 21.02 8.09
C ILE A 155 4.56 19.77 8.49
N ILE A 156 5.23 18.69 8.87
CA ILE A 156 4.59 17.47 9.39
C ILE A 156 3.80 17.79 10.67
N GLU A 157 4.43 18.46 11.64
CA GLU A 157 3.76 18.83 12.89
C GLU A 157 2.54 19.72 12.66
N ASN A 158 2.61 20.66 11.71
CA ASN A 158 1.48 21.48 11.33
C ASN A 158 0.37 20.64 10.70
N LEU A 159 0.72 19.75 9.75
CA LEU A 159 -0.23 18.87 9.09
C LEU A 159 -0.96 17.97 10.10
N LEU A 160 -0.25 17.40 11.07
CA LEU A 160 -0.83 16.54 12.10
C LEU A 160 -1.80 17.28 13.04
N LYS A 161 -1.73 18.61 13.10
CA LYS A 161 -2.70 19.46 13.81
C LYS A 161 -3.90 19.85 12.94
N MET A 162 -3.85 19.62 11.62
CA MET A 162 -4.97 19.87 10.73
C MET A 162 -5.98 18.72 10.81
N ASP A 163 -7.27 19.02 10.65
CA ASP A 163 -8.31 18.00 10.54
C ASP A 163 -8.33 17.35 9.15
N PHE A 164 -7.28 16.58 8.83
CA PHE A 164 -7.27 15.74 7.63
C PHE A 164 -8.02 14.41 7.88
N MET A 165 -8.24 14.04 9.15
CA MET A 165 -8.90 12.81 9.56
C MET A 165 -10.38 12.80 9.18
N GLY A 166 -11.05 13.96 9.16
CA GLY A 166 -12.42 14.10 8.66
C GLY A 166 -12.57 13.83 7.16
N ASN A 167 -11.50 13.89 6.35
CA ASN A 167 -11.56 13.65 4.91
C ASN A 167 -11.18 12.19 4.56
N PRO A 168 -12.11 11.37 4.04
CA PRO A 168 -11.82 9.96 3.72
C PRO A 168 -10.69 9.76 2.71
N LEU A 169 -10.56 10.64 1.72
CA LEU A 169 -9.50 10.52 0.71
C LEU A 169 -8.13 10.70 1.37
N LEU A 170 -7.94 11.77 2.13
CA LEU A 170 -6.66 12.06 2.81
C LEU A 170 -6.35 11.03 3.91
N ARG A 171 -7.34 10.62 4.70
CA ARG A 171 -7.17 9.57 5.71
C ARG A 171 -6.73 8.23 5.09
N ARG A 172 -7.32 7.84 3.96
CA ARG A 172 -6.90 6.62 3.25
C ARG A 172 -5.52 6.78 2.64
N SER A 173 -5.18 7.97 2.13
CA SER A 173 -3.84 8.28 1.63
C SER A 173 -2.75 8.12 2.69
N ILE A 174 -2.99 8.56 3.94
CA ILE A 174 -1.98 8.41 5.00
C ILE A 174 -1.78 6.94 5.35
N LEU A 175 -2.86 6.16 5.39
CA LEU A 175 -2.80 4.72 5.60
C LEU A 175 -2.03 4.02 4.47
N ARG A 176 -2.24 4.41 3.22
CA ARG A 176 -1.47 3.88 2.07
C ARG A 176 0.02 4.17 2.20
N GLY A 177 0.39 5.41 2.52
CA GLY A 177 1.78 5.80 2.76
C GLY A 177 2.45 5.01 3.88
N LEU A 178 1.81 4.98 5.05
CA LEU A 178 2.31 4.23 6.21
C LEU A 178 2.36 2.72 5.97
N PHE A 179 1.39 2.18 5.24
CA PHE A 179 1.38 0.75 4.91
C PHE A 179 2.47 0.41 3.88
N ALA A 180 2.74 1.31 2.93
CA ALA A 180 3.82 1.13 1.98
C ALA A 180 5.20 1.14 2.66
N ALA A 181 5.39 1.91 3.73
CA ALA A 181 6.57 1.85 4.58
C ALA A 181 6.55 0.61 5.50
N GLU A 182 5.74 0.65 6.55
CA GLU A 182 5.80 -0.29 7.69
C GLU A 182 4.87 -1.51 7.56
N GLY A 183 4.08 -1.55 6.50
CA GLY A 183 3.07 -2.58 6.32
C GLY A 183 3.66 -3.95 5.91
N ASN A 184 3.06 -5.02 6.40
CA ASN A 184 3.35 -6.36 5.94
C ASN A 184 2.07 -7.18 5.80
N ILE A 185 2.10 -8.16 4.88
CA ILE A 185 1.01 -9.11 4.67
C ILE A 185 1.55 -10.47 5.12
N GLY A 186 1.06 -10.95 6.27
CA GLY A 186 1.30 -12.28 6.76
C GLY A 186 0.50 -13.29 5.95
N ILE A 187 1.17 -14.36 5.52
CA ILE A 187 0.55 -15.48 4.84
C ILE A 187 0.83 -16.70 5.70
N ASP A 188 -0.23 -17.43 6.03
CA ASP A 188 -0.07 -18.74 6.63
C ASP A 188 -0.07 -19.79 5.51
N TYR A 189 1.05 -20.50 5.42
CA TYR A 189 1.27 -21.57 4.46
C TYR A 189 1.02 -22.96 5.07
N LYS A 190 0.58 -23.04 6.35
CA LYS A 190 0.26 -24.31 7.01
C LYS A 190 -1.22 -24.66 6.85
N GLU A 191 -1.46 -25.96 6.69
CA GLU A 191 -2.76 -26.63 6.57
C GLU A 191 -3.67 -26.15 5.42
N LYS A 192 -3.28 -26.57 4.20
CA LYS A 192 -4.14 -26.82 3.03
C LYS A 192 -4.69 -25.62 2.24
N LYS A 193 -4.44 -24.35 2.59
CA LYS A 193 -4.80 -23.19 1.73
C LYS A 193 -3.89 -21.99 1.96
N ASP A 194 -3.49 -21.30 0.89
CA ASP A 194 -2.89 -19.97 0.99
C ASP A 194 -3.97 -18.96 1.39
N TYR A 195 -3.80 -18.28 2.53
CA TYR A 195 -4.69 -17.20 2.94
C TYR A 195 -3.93 -16.07 3.64
N VAL A 196 -4.47 -14.84 3.57
CA VAL A 196 -3.95 -13.70 4.35
C VAL A 196 -4.23 -14.01 5.82
N SER A 197 -3.21 -14.38 6.58
CA SER A 197 -3.37 -14.70 7.99
C SER A 197 -3.49 -13.44 8.83
N GLN A 198 -2.74 -12.40 8.45
CA GLN A 198 -2.77 -11.10 9.09
C GLN A 198 -2.23 -10.02 8.15
N ILE A 199 -2.63 -8.79 8.40
CA ILE A 199 -1.97 -7.59 7.86
C ILE A 199 -1.43 -6.84 9.06
N THR A 200 -0.14 -6.47 9.04
CA THR A 200 0.51 -5.77 10.15
C THR A 200 1.06 -4.43 9.73
N PHE A 201 1.09 -3.49 10.67
CA PHE A 201 2.04 -2.39 10.68
C PHE A 201 3.06 -2.67 11.77
N ASP A 202 4.32 -2.77 11.39
CA ASP A 202 5.42 -3.11 12.30
C ASP A 202 6.15 -1.83 12.70
N LEU A 203 6.01 -1.40 13.95
CA LEU A 203 6.52 -0.12 14.44
C LEU A 203 7.61 -0.32 15.50
N HIS A 204 8.52 0.63 15.64
CA HIS A 204 9.41 0.69 16.80
C HIS A 204 8.63 1.16 18.04
N ARG A 205 8.97 0.64 19.23
CA ARG A 205 8.22 0.94 20.48
C ARG A 205 8.09 2.43 20.82
N LYS A 206 9.03 3.26 20.33
CA LYS A 206 9.04 4.72 20.56
C LYS A 206 8.07 5.50 19.64
N GLU A 207 7.53 4.88 18.60
CA GLU A 207 6.72 5.52 17.56
C GLU A 207 5.23 5.61 17.91
N THR A 208 4.95 6.00 19.16
CA THR A 208 3.58 6.08 19.69
C THR A 208 2.69 7.07 18.94
N HIS A 209 3.26 8.07 18.28
CA HIS A 209 2.51 9.03 17.47
C HIS A 209 2.02 8.40 16.16
N ILE A 210 2.85 7.61 15.49
CA ILE A 210 2.49 6.87 14.26
C ILE A 210 1.41 5.85 14.56
N GLU A 211 1.56 5.10 15.65
CA GLU A 211 0.53 4.18 16.13
C GLU A 211 -0.82 4.87 16.31
N LYS A 212 -0.87 6.01 16.99
CA LYS A 212 -2.10 6.77 17.20
C LYS A 212 -2.74 7.19 15.88
N ILE A 213 -1.95 7.63 14.90
CA ILE A 213 -2.45 8.00 13.57
C ILE A 213 -3.08 6.78 12.89
N ILE A 214 -2.36 5.65 12.84
CA ILE A 214 -2.83 4.41 12.20
C ILE A 214 -4.12 3.94 12.86
N THR A 215 -4.11 3.74 14.18
CA THR A 215 -5.26 3.22 14.93
C THR A 215 -6.50 4.11 14.77
N SER A 216 -6.33 5.44 14.88
CA SER A 216 -7.43 6.38 14.66
C SER A 216 -7.97 6.33 13.22
N CYS A 217 -7.11 6.17 12.21
CA CYS A 217 -7.56 6.01 10.84
C CYS A 217 -8.34 4.70 10.64
N LEU A 218 -7.86 3.61 11.24
CA LEU A 218 -8.52 2.30 11.18
C LEU A 218 -9.88 2.32 11.86
N ASP A 219 -10.00 2.94 13.03
CA ASP A 219 -11.26 3.07 13.77
C ASP A 219 -12.31 3.83 12.94
N VAL A 220 -11.93 4.94 12.30
CA VAL A 220 -12.85 5.73 11.46
C VAL A 220 -13.25 4.97 10.18
N GLU A 221 -12.40 4.07 9.67
CA GLU A 221 -12.75 3.18 8.55
C GLU A 221 -13.48 1.90 8.99
N ASP A 222 -13.83 1.76 10.28
CA ASP A 222 -14.43 0.56 10.88
C ASP A 222 -13.59 -0.71 10.64
N VAL A 223 -12.26 -0.57 10.77
CA VAL A 223 -11.31 -1.67 10.64
C VAL A 223 -10.87 -2.16 12.01
N ARG A 224 -11.32 -3.36 12.36
CA ARG A 224 -10.96 -3.99 13.64
C ARG A 224 -9.48 -4.37 13.66
N HIS A 225 -8.79 -3.99 14.72
CA HIS A 225 -7.36 -4.25 14.87
C HIS A 225 -6.99 -4.55 16.32
N LYS A 226 -5.79 -5.11 16.52
CA LYS A 226 -5.19 -5.39 17.82
C LYS A 226 -3.78 -4.82 17.87
N VAL A 227 -3.47 -4.07 18.92
CA VAL A 227 -2.09 -3.62 19.18
C VAL A 227 -1.39 -4.65 20.07
N VAL A 228 -0.22 -5.11 19.65
CA VAL A 228 0.61 -6.08 20.38
C VAL A 228 1.99 -5.50 20.63
N ASN A 229 2.41 -5.44 21.89
CA ASN A 229 3.78 -5.09 22.26
C ASN A 229 4.66 -6.34 22.21
N ARG A 230 5.74 -6.30 21.42
CA ARG A 230 6.73 -7.38 21.33
C ARG A 230 8.00 -6.96 22.07
N GLU A 231 8.02 -7.21 23.38
CA GLU A 231 9.13 -6.78 24.27
C GLU A 231 10.50 -7.25 23.76
N ASN A 232 10.59 -8.52 23.35
CA ASN A 232 11.83 -9.14 22.86
C ASN A 232 12.40 -8.51 21.58
N ARG A 233 11.58 -7.78 20.81
CA ARG A 233 11.98 -7.14 19.54
C ARG A 233 12.03 -5.62 19.64
N ASN A 234 11.73 -5.06 20.82
CA ASN A 234 11.52 -3.62 21.02
C ASN A 234 10.58 -3.00 19.96
N SER A 235 9.57 -3.78 19.54
CA SER A 235 8.63 -3.41 18.49
C SER A 235 7.19 -3.47 18.99
N LYS A 236 6.32 -2.81 18.24
CA LYS A 236 4.88 -2.80 18.41
C LYS A 236 4.25 -3.18 17.08
N GLU A 237 3.31 -4.11 17.09
CA GLU A 237 2.61 -4.57 15.90
C GLU A 237 1.14 -4.16 16.00
N ILE A 238 0.64 -3.45 14.99
CA ILE A 238 -0.81 -3.25 14.81
C ILE A 238 -1.28 -4.34 13.86
N ILE A 239 -2.04 -5.30 14.39
CA ILE A 239 -2.44 -6.48 13.66
C ILE A 239 -3.90 -6.39 13.26
N ILE A 240 -4.16 -6.52 11.97
CA ILE A 240 -5.47 -6.60 11.35
C ILE A 240 -5.71 -8.04 10.91
N PHE A 241 -6.83 -8.59 11.36
CA PHE A 241 -7.31 -9.93 11.01
C PHE A 241 -8.69 -9.85 10.37
N ASN A 242 -9.26 -11.00 10.01
CA ASN A 242 -10.61 -11.13 9.46
C ASN A 242 -10.74 -10.65 8.00
N TRP A 243 -11.46 -11.46 7.22
CA TRP A 243 -11.72 -11.22 5.82
C TRP A 243 -12.44 -9.90 5.52
N ASN A 244 -13.36 -9.47 6.39
CA ASN A 244 -14.09 -8.22 6.19
C ASN A 244 -13.14 -7.00 6.16
N ASN A 245 -12.10 -7.02 6.99
CA ASN A 245 -11.07 -6.00 6.97
C ASN A 245 -10.22 -6.06 5.70
N TYR A 246 -9.96 -7.24 5.15
CA TYR A 246 -9.20 -7.38 3.90
C TYR A 246 -9.99 -6.88 2.70
N LYS A 247 -11.31 -7.15 2.65
CA LYS A 247 -12.22 -6.52 1.68
C LYS A 247 -12.16 -5.00 1.81
N LYS A 248 -12.26 -4.47 3.04
CA LYS A 248 -12.16 -3.03 3.28
C LYS A 248 -10.83 -2.44 2.79
N PHE A 249 -9.71 -3.12 3.03
CA PHE A 249 -8.40 -2.70 2.55
C PHE A 249 -8.26 -2.73 1.02
N TRP A 250 -8.93 -3.68 0.35
CA TRP A 250 -9.05 -3.66 -1.10
C TRP A 250 -9.88 -2.45 -1.58
N GLU A 251 -11.03 -2.17 -0.94
CA GLU A 251 -11.90 -1.05 -1.29
C GLU A 251 -11.19 0.31 -1.17
N ILE A 252 -10.43 0.52 -0.09
CA ILE A 252 -9.66 1.77 0.11
C ILE A 252 -8.33 1.77 -0.64
N ARG A 253 -8.03 0.72 -1.40
CA ARG A 253 -6.82 0.55 -2.21
C ARG A 253 -5.54 0.65 -1.38
N LEU A 254 -5.53 0.04 -0.19
CA LEU A 254 -4.41 0.15 0.77
C LEU A 254 -3.05 -0.21 0.13
N PHE A 255 -3.06 -1.21 -0.75
CA PHE A 255 -1.85 -1.79 -1.34
C PHE A 255 -1.33 -1.07 -2.57
N ASP A 256 -2.11 -0.14 -3.15
CA ASP A 256 -1.85 0.40 -4.49
C ASP A 256 -0.56 1.20 -4.60
N LEU A 257 -0.04 1.69 -3.48
CA LEU A 257 1.22 2.44 -3.47
C LEU A 257 2.44 1.55 -3.64
N CYS A 258 2.42 0.29 -3.16
CA CYS A 258 3.55 -0.65 -3.21
C CYS A 258 3.21 -1.89 -4.03
N GLN A 259 3.75 -2.00 -5.24
CA GLN A 259 3.44 -3.05 -6.20
C GLN A 259 3.76 -4.44 -5.67
N ARG A 260 4.86 -4.62 -4.94
CA ARG A 260 5.20 -5.91 -4.32
C ARG A 260 4.16 -6.34 -3.30
N LYS A 261 3.71 -5.43 -2.42
CA LYS A 261 2.67 -5.71 -1.41
C LYS A 261 1.32 -5.95 -2.09
N LYS A 262 1.00 -5.18 -3.15
CA LYS A 262 -0.18 -5.39 -4.00
C LYS A 262 -0.17 -6.78 -4.63
N ASN A 263 0.89 -7.14 -5.36
CA ASN A 263 1.02 -8.46 -5.99
C ASN A 263 0.87 -9.57 -4.96
N LYS A 264 1.54 -9.46 -3.80
CA LYS A 264 1.39 -10.41 -2.71
C LYS A 264 -0.06 -10.57 -2.25
N PHE A 265 -0.83 -9.48 -2.16
CA PHE A 265 -2.26 -9.55 -1.86
C PHE A 265 -3.05 -10.22 -2.99
N LEU A 266 -2.81 -9.83 -4.25
CA LEU A 266 -3.53 -10.37 -5.41
C LEU A 266 -3.26 -11.86 -5.63
N ASP A 267 -2.02 -12.31 -5.45
CA ASP A 267 -1.64 -13.72 -5.57
C ASP A 267 -2.44 -14.59 -4.59
N ILE A 268 -2.68 -14.08 -3.38
CA ILE A 268 -3.52 -14.76 -2.40
C ILE A 268 -4.98 -14.77 -2.88
N MET A 269 -5.49 -13.63 -3.36
CA MET A 269 -6.84 -13.55 -3.94
C MET A 269 -7.04 -14.57 -5.07
N HIS A 270 -6.01 -14.78 -5.88
CA HIS A 270 -5.97 -15.80 -6.94
C HIS A 270 -6.03 -17.24 -6.39
N ASN A 271 -5.53 -17.50 -5.18
CA ASN A 271 -5.49 -18.83 -4.59
C ASN A 271 -6.70 -19.13 -3.67
N LEU A 272 -7.55 -18.14 -3.39
CA LEU A 272 -8.75 -18.35 -2.56
C LEU A 272 -9.75 -19.28 -3.22
N LYS A 273 -10.23 -20.28 -2.47
CA LYS A 273 -11.39 -21.07 -2.89
C LYS A 273 -12.66 -20.25 -2.73
N VAL A 274 -13.24 -19.80 -3.84
CA VAL A 274 -14.52 -19.07 -3.86
C VAL A 274 -15.61 -20.00 -4.39
N SER A 275 -16.68 -20.17 -3.62
CA SER A 275 -17.85 -20.98 -4.00
C SER A 275 -19.05 -20.09 -4.28
N CYS A 276 -19.60 -20.20 -5.48
CA CYS A 276 -20.74 -19.45 -5.99
C CYS A 276 -22.05 -20.20 -5.75
N PHE A 277 -23.05 -19.51 -5.22
CA PHE A 277 -24.43 -20.00 -5.13
C PHE A 277 -25.28 -19.25 -6.16
N LEU A 278 -25.95 -20.02 -7.01
CA LEU A 278 -26.66 -19.52 -8.18
C LEU A 278 -28.17 -19.66 -8.00
N GLU A 279 -28.93 -18.75 -8.61
CA GLU A 279 -30.38 -18.85 -8.75
C GLU A 279 -30.79 -20.23 -9.31
N ASP A 280 -31.86 -20.80 -8.75
CA ASP A 280 -32.32 -22.16 -9.08
C ASP A 280 -32.58 -22.38 -10.58
N GLY A 281 -33.24 -21.41 -11.23
CA GLY A 281 -33.56 -21.48 -12.66
C GLY A 281 -32.30 -21.48 -13.51
N TYR A 282 -31.44 -20.46 -13.31
CA TYR A 282 -30.17 -20.33 -14.03
C TYR A 282 -29.22 -21.51 -13.78
N ARG A 283 -29.16 -22.01 -12.55
CA ARG A 283 -28.32 -23.17 -12.21
C ARG A 283 -28.72 -24.41 -13.00
N LYS A 284 -30.01 -24.73 -13.07
CA LYS A 284 -30.50 -25.88 -13.85
C LYS A 284 -30.21 -25.68 -15.34
N GLU A 285 -30.47 -24.48 -15.85
CA GLU A 285 -30.20 -24.10 -17.23
C GLU A 285 -28.72 -24.27 -17.61
N LEU A 286 -27.81 -23.68 -16.81
CA LEU A 286 -26.37 -23.69 -17.05
C LEU A 286 -25.81 -25.11 -17.19
N PHE A 287 -26.27 -26.05 -16.36
CA PHE A 287 -25.83 -27.43 -16.43
C PHE A 287 -26.51 -28.22 -17.57
N ASN A 288 -27.79 -27.99 -17.83
CA ASN A 288 -28.52 -28.66 -18.92
C ASN A 288 -27.97 -28.28 -20.29
N GLN A 289 -27.63 -26.99 -20.48
CA GLN A 289 -27.09 -26.49 -21.75
C GLN A 289 -25.70 -27.04 -22.09
N GLN A 290 -24.98 -27.63 -21.14
CA GLN A 290 -23.69 -28.27 -21.41
C GLN A 290 -23.83 -29.47 -22.36
N LYS A 291 -25.00 -30.12 -22.40
CA LYS A 291 -25.23 -31.39 -23.12
C LYS A 291 -24.16 -32.45 -22.80
N LEU A 292 -23.71 -32.49 -21.55
CA LEU A 292 -22.69 -33.39 -21.03
C LEU A 292 -23.25 -34.27 -19.91
N LYS A 293 -22.70 -35.47 -19.76
CA LYS A 293 -22.95 -36.32 -18.58
C LYS A 293 -22.32 -35.67 -17.34
N GLN A 294 -22.88 -35.91 -16.15
CA GLN A 294 -22.37 -35.37 -14.89
C GLN A 294 -20.87 -35.65 -14.65
N LYS A 295 -20.39 -36.83 -15.06
CA LYS A 295 -18.96 -37.21 -14.96
C LYS A 295 -18.06 -36.31 -15.83
N GLU A 296 -18.53 -35.88 -16.98
CA GLU A 296 -17.79 -35.00 -17.89
C GLU A 296 -17.77 -33.57 -17.37
N ILE A 297 -18.92 -33.11 -16.84
CA ILE A 297 -19.00 -31.82 -16.14
C ILE A 297 -18.04 -31.80 -14.95
N ALA A 298 -18.04 -32.87 -14.14
CA ALA A 298 -17.16 -33.02 -12.98
C ALA A 298 -15.68 -32.90 -13.38
N LYS A 299 -15.25 -33.56 -14.46
CA LYS A 299 -13.89 -33.41 -15.01
C LYS A 299 -13.59 -31.97 -15.43
N MET A 300 -14.51 -31.34 -16.15
CA MET A 300 -14.34 -29.97 -16.66
C MET A 300 -14.13 -28.94 -15.54
N ILE A 301 -14.93 -29.04 -14.47
CA ILE A 301 -14.84 -28.10 -13.34
C ILE A 301 -13.88 -28.58 -12.24
N ASN A 302 -13.09 -29.63 -12.49
CA ASN A 302 -12.18 -30.26 -11.53
C ASN A 302 -12.84 -30.57 -10.17
N SER A 303 -13.98 -31.25 -10.21
CA SER A 303 -14.78 -31.61 -9.03
C SER A 303 -15.17 -33.09 -9.06
N TRP A 304 -15.71 -33.58 -7.95
CA TRP A 304 -16.26 -34.91 -7.85
C TRP A 304 -17.69 -34.97 -8.37
N GLN A 305 -18.11 -36.09 -8.97
CA GLN A 305 -19.44 -36.23 -9.56
C GLN A 305 -20.57 -36.01 -8.54
N GLY A 306 -20.43 -36.51 -7.31
CA GLY A 306 -21.44 -36.26 -6.29
C GLY A 306 -21.53 -34.79 -5.87
N ASN A 307 -20.43 -34.02 -5.98
CA ASN A 307 -20.49 -32.56 -5.77
C ASN A 307 -21.28 -31.88 -6.89
N VAL A 308 -21.15 -32.33 -8.13
CA VAL A 308 -21.98 -31.84 -9.25
C VAL A 308 -23.46 -32.09 -8.97
N SER A 309 -23.83 -33.28 -8.49
CA SER A 309 -25.21 -33.60 -8.12
C SER A 309 -25.74 -32.70 -6.99
N LYS A 310 -24.95 -32.50 -5.93
CA LYS A 310 -25.29 -31.57 -4.83
C LYS A 310 -25.42 -30.13 -5.30
N THR A 311 -24.53 -29.68 -6.19
CA THR A 311 -24.61 -28.36 -6.81
C THR A 311 -25.88 -28.20 -7.62
N LEU A 312 -26.26 -29.16 -8.46
CA LEU A 312 -27.51 -29.13 -9.22
C LEU A 312 -28.74 -28.94 -8.31
N LYS A 313 -28.74 -29.62 -7.15
CA LYS A 313 -29.78 -29.50 -6.12
C LYS A 313 -29.74 -28.19 -5.32
N GLY A 314 -28.69 -27.38 -5.47
CA GLY A 314 -28.49 -26.14 -4.70
C GLY A 314 -27.89 -26.34 -3.32
N GLU A 315 -27.57 -27.57 -2.93
CA GLU A 315 -27.01 -27.93 -1.62
C GLU A 315 -25.54 -27.51 -1.49
N LEU A 316 -24.83 -27.35 -2.61
CA LEU A 316 -23.40 -27.02 -2.65
C LEU A 316 -23.09 -25.95 -3.69
N GLY A 317 -22.40 -24.89 -3.28
CA GLY A 317 -21.91 -23.87 -4.21
C GLY A 317 -20.88 -24.42 -5.19
N ILE A 318 -20.92 -23.96 -6.44
CA ILE A 318 -19.92 -24.28 -7.46
C ILE A 318 -18.66 -23.45 -7.26
N VAL A 319 -17.47 -24.05 -7.36
CA VAL A 319 -16.22 -23.27 -7.30
C VAL A 319 -16.15 -22.28 -8.48
N MET A 320 -15.77 -21.03 -8.21
CA MET A 320 -15.86 -19.92 -9.16
C MET A 320 -15.14 -20.20 -10.48
N GLU A 321 -13.97 -20.84 -10.46
CA GLU A 321 -13.24 -21.27 -11.65
C GLU A 321 -14.04 -22.27 -12.49
N GLY A 322 -14.74 -23.21 -11.82
CA GLY A 322 -15.66 -24.14 -12.46
C GLY A 322 -16.88 -23.44 -13.06
N PHE A 323 -17.41 -22.45 -12.36
CA PHE A 323 -18.48 -21.59 -12.86
C PHE A 323 -18.05 -20.82 -14.11
N CYS A 324 -16.88 -20.19 -14.11
CA CYS A 324 -16.30 -19.51 -15.27
C CYS A 324 -16.18 -20.45 -16.48
N LYS A 325 -15.70 -21.69 -16.28
CA LYS A 325 -15.58 -22.70 -17.35
C LYS A 325 -16.93 -23.09 -17.94
N LEU A 326 -17.93 -23.34 -17.11
CA LEU A 326 -19.29 -23.65 -17.57
C LEU A 326 -19.89 -22.48 -18.35
N ASN A 327 -19.73 -21.26 -17.83
CA ASN A 327 -20.30 -20.08 -18.45
C ASN A 327 -19.65 -19.74 -19.79
N LYS A 328 -18.32 -19.89 -19.92
CA LYS A 328 -17.59 -19.68 -21.19
C LYS A 328 -18.14 -20.55 -22.32
N ARG A 329 -18.61 -21.77 -22.01
CA ARG A 329 -19.14 -22.69 -23.03
C ARG A 329 -20.55 -22.36 -23.47
N VAL A 330 -21.37 -21.87 -22.54
CA VAL A 330 -22.77 -21.50 -22.78
C VAL A 330 -22.89 -20.08 -23.32
N ASN A 331 -21.89 -19.23 -23.06
CA ASN A 331 -21.84 -17.83 -23.43
C ASN A 331 -23.05 -17.03 -22.90
N TYR A 332 -23.42 -17.26 -21.63
CA TYR A 332 -24.52 -16.53 -21.01
C TYR A 332 -24.10 -15.06 -20.75
N PRO A 333 -24.92 -14.08 -21.17
CA PRO A 333 -24.65 -12.67 -20.90
C PRO A 333 -24.87 -12.36 -19.41
N ASN A 334 -23.92 -11.65 -18.79
CA ASN A 334 -23.97 -11.21 -17.39
C ASN A 334 -24.24 -12.33 -16.36
N PRO A 335 -23.36 -13.35 -16.28
CA PRO A 335 -23.54 -14.48 -15.38
C PRO A 335 -23.52 -14.10 -13.88
N LEU A 336 -22.97 -12.93 -13.56
CA LEU A 336 -22.88 -12.43 -12.19
C LEU A 336 -24.22 -11.95 -11.63
N ASP A 337 -25.16 -11.51 -12.48
CA ASP A 337 -26.50 -11.12 -12.04
C ASP A 337 -27.31 -12.33 -11.54
N LYS A 338 -26.83 -13.55 -11.80
CA LYS A 338 -27.45 -14.82 -11.38
C LYS A 338 -26.84 -15.42 -10.12
N LEU A 339 -25.84 -14.74 -9.54
CA LEU A 339 -25.31 -15.11 -8.24
C LEU A 339 -26.26 -14.64 -7.15
N ILE A 340 -26.56 -15.52 -6.20
CA ILE A 340 -27.22 -15.17 -4.95
C ILE A 340 -26.16 -14.67 -3.97
N LYS A 341 -25.09 -15.44 -3.81
CA LYS A 341 -23.99 -15.17 -2.88
C LYS A 341 -22.73 -15.93 -3.25
N ILE A 342 -21.61 -15.51 -2.67
CA ILE A 342 -20.35 -16.24 -2.70
C ILE A 342 -19.88 -16.59 -1.29
N ASN A 343 -19.23 -17.74 -1.16
CA ASN A 343 -18.51 -18.14 0.04
C ASN A 343 -17.01 -18.11 -0.25
N ILE A 344 -16.24 -17.44 0.59
CA ILE A 344 -14.78 -17.39 0.49
C ILE A 344 -14.23 -18.36 1.54
N GLY A 345 -13.96 -19.59 1.11
CA GLY A 345 -13.60 -20.69 2.01
C GLY A 345 -14.65 -20.92 3.10
N SER A 346 -14.18 -21.09 4.34
CA SER A 346 -15.00 -21.09 5.57
C SER A 346 -14.97 -19.73 6.29
N LEU A 347 -14.42 -18.69 5.64
CA LEU A 347 -14.06 -17.44 6.29
C LEU A 347 -15.22 -16.45 6.30
N THR A 348 -15.93 -16.32 5.18
CA THR A 348 -17.04 -15.38 5.04
C THR A 348 -18.02 -15.78 3.93
N THR A 349 -19.21 -15.22 4.02
CA THR A 349 -20.25 -15.25 2.99
C THR A 349 -20.58 -13.83 2.60
N LEU A 350 -20.59 -13.55 1.29
CA LEU A 350 -20.96 -12.25 0.73
C LEU A 350 -22.20 -12.43 -0.15
N GLU A 351 -23.28 -11.75 0.22
CA GLU A 351 -24.48 -11.66 -0.62
C GLU A 351 -24.19 -10.84 -1.88
N ASN A 352 -24.78 -11.22 -3.02
CA ASN A 352 -24.64 -10.50 -4.27
C ASN A 352 -25.59 -9.28 -4.28
N ASN A 353 -25.14 -8.22 -3.61
CA ASN A 353 -25.84 -6.94 -3.51
C ASN A 353 -24.94 -5.79 -3.99
N GLU A 354 -25.49 -4.58 -4.05
CA GLU A 354 -24.76 -3.42 -4.59
C GLU A 354 -23.46 -3.13 -3.84
N GLU A 355 -23.42 -3.40 -2.53
CA GLU A 355 -22.23 -3.21 -1.69
C GLU A 355 -21.08 -4.17 -2.04
N ASN A 356 -21.40 -5.40 -2.44
CA ASN A 356 -20.42 -6.44 -2.73
C ASN A 356 -20.13 -6.61 -4.22
N LYS A 357 -20.98 -6.05 -5.09
CA LYS A 357 -20.98 -6.28 -6.53
C LYS A 357 -19.60 -6.06 -7.17
N GLN A 358 -18.98 -4.91 -6.91
CA GLN A 358 -17.65 -4.59 -7.47
C GLN A 358 -16.56 -5.58 -7.05
N PHE A 359 -16.63 -6.07 -5.82
CA PHE A 359 -15.66 -7.03 -5.30
C PHE A 359 -15.90 -8.44 -5.87
N ILE A 360 -17.16 -8.85 -6.01
CA ILE A 360 -17.55 -10.11 -6.66
C ILE A 360 -17.13 -10.10 -8.14
N GLU A 361 -17.35 -9.00 -8.85
CA GLU A 361 -16.89 -8.79 -10.22
C GLU A 361 -15.37 -8.88 -10.31
N TYR A 362 -14.66 -8.23 -9.40
CA TYR A 362 -13.20 -8.33 -9.32
C TYR A 362 -12.73 -9.78 -9.15
N LEU A 363 -13.30 -10.52 -8.19
CA LEU A 363 -13.00 -11.93 -7.96
C LEU A 363 -13.29 -12.76 -9.21
N TYR A 364 -14.44 -12.56 -9.85
CA TYR A 364 -14.80 -13.27 -11.06
C TYR A 364 -13.77 -13.06 -12.19
N ARG A 365 -13.34 -11.82 -12.44
CA ARG A 365 -12.31 -11.52 -13.44
C ARG A 365 -10.97 -12.17 -13.11
N VAL A 366 -10.56 -12.11 -11.84
CA VAL A 366 -9.33 -12.73 -11.33
C VAL A 366 -9.35 -14.24 -11.57
N LYS A 367 -10.52 -14.89 -11.36
CA LYS A 367 -10.71 -16.33 -11.56
C LYS A 367 -10.97 -16.74 -13.02
N SER A 368 -11.49 -15.84 -13.86
CA SER A 368 -11.79 -16.15 -15.26
C SER A 368 -10.55 -16.12 -16.16
N ASN A 369 -9.49 -15.45 -15.73
CA ASN A 369 -8.23 -15.31 -16.47
C ASN A 369 -7.22 -16.44 -16.18
N GLN A 370 -7.62 -17.43 -15.38
CA GLN A 370 -6.95 -18.71 -15.18
C GLN A 370 -7.61 -19.77 -16.08
#